data_AF-A0A558QTE0-F1
#
_entry.id   AF-A0A558QTE0-F1
#
_cell.length_a   1.000
_cell.length_b   1.000
_cell.length_c   1.000
_cell.angle_alpha   90.00
_cell.angle_beta   90.00
_cell.angle_gamma   90.00
#
_symmetry.space_group_name_H-M   'P 1'
#
loop_
_entity.id
_entity.type
_entity.pdbx_description
1 polymer ?
#
loop_
_entity_poly.entity_id
_entity_poly.type
_entity_poly.pdbx_seq_one_letter_code
_entity_poly.pdbx_strand_id
1 'polypeptide(L)'
;MRVGEAKKDLLARIADALDRLAPPPPAPADPLAHPAYVWRDGALVAARAFAPLPLDLLSGVDAQKAALVANSRRLAAGHAAHDVLLWGARGAGKSALVKASVGALQGEGSAIALIEVAGEQLAELPRLFEIIAGRDRAFILFIDDLGFEEGSAAPRLLRSLLEGGAEARPGNARLYVTANRRHIVSRSLAEQDDPINPRDVIDDKLALADRFGLSLGFHVCDQPTYVAMVAGYAARLGLPFDEHEAIGWATQRGSRSGRVAWQYVVELAGRMGKAL
;
A
#
# COMPACT_ATOMS: atom_id res chain seq x y z
N MET A 1 7.86 15.97 56.84
CA MET A 1 8.75 15.87 55.66
C MET A 1 8.86 14.45 55.11
N ARG A 2 9.04 13.40 55.93
CA ARG A 2 9.29 12.01 55.48
C ARG A 2 8.16 11.28 54.71
N VAL A 3 6.89 11.64 54.91
CA VAL A 3 5.75 10.95 54.27
C VAL A 3 5.58 11.33 52.79
N GLY A 4 5.92 12.57 52.41
CA GLY A 4 5.85 13.01 51.01
C GLY A 4 6.94 12.41 50.14
N GLU A 5 8.08 12.07 50.74
CA GLU A 5 9.25 11.50 50.07
C GLU A 5 9.02 10.01 49.76
N ALA A 6 8.52 9.23 50.73
CA ALA A 6 8.14 7.84 50.52
C ALA A 6 7.02 7.66 49.49
N LYS A 7 6.10 8.63 49.41
CA LYS A 7 5.00 8.61 48.42
C LYS A 7 5.51 8.91 46.99
N LYS A 8 6.49 9.81 46.84
CA LYS A 8 7.17 10.07 45.55
C LYS A 8 7.95 8.85 45.08
N ASP A 9 8.63 8.17 46.00
CA ASP A 9 9.45 7.00 45.70
C ASP A 9 8.61 5.80 45.23
N LEU A 10 7.43 5.61 45.84
CA LEU A 10 6.45 4.62 45.40
C LEU A 10 5.87 4.96 44.02
N LEU A 11 5.55 6.24 43.76
CA LEU A 11 5.04 6.68 42.46
C LEU A 11 6.08 6.53 41.35
N ALA A 12 7.36 6.81 41.62
CA ALA A 12 8.46 6.60 40.67
C ALA A 12 8.62 5.11 40.32
N ARG A 13 8.58 4.21 41.32
CA ARG A 13 8.65 2.76 41.08
C ARG A 13 7.47 2.22 40.27
N ILE A 14 6.27 2.77 40.47
CA ILE A 14 5.09 2.44 39.66
C ILE A 14 5.27 2.95 38.23
N ALA A 15 5.74 4.19 38.04
CA ALA A 15 6.05 4.73 36.72
C ALA A 15 7.11 3.89 35.99
N ASP A 16 8.22 3.55 36.65
CA ASP A 16 9.27 2.69 36.08
C ASP A 16 8.77 1.27 35.75
N ALA A 17 7.83 0.74 36.54
CA ALA A 17 7.20 -0.56 36.26
C ALA A 17 6.24 -0.46 35.06
N LEU A 18 5.49 0.63 34.94
CA LEU A 18 4.61 0.90 33.81
C LEU A 18 5.42 1.16 32.52
N ASP A 19 6.52 1.91 32.58
CA ASP A 19 7.41 2.17 31.45
C ASP A 19 8.13 0.90 30.96
N ARG A 20 8.36 -0.07 31.85
CA ARG A 20 8.87 -1.40 31.46
C ARG A 20 7.80 -2.30 30.83
N LEU A 21 6.55 -2.19 31.27
CA LEU A 21 5.43 -2.99 30.77
C LEU A 21 4.86 -2.43 29.46
N ALA A 22 4.90 -1.10 29.30
CA ALA A 22 4.45 -0.37 28.13
C ALA A 22 5.43 0.79 27.87
N PRO A 23 6.56 0.53 27.18
CA PRO A 23 7.51 1.59 26.87
C PRO A 23 6.81 2.74 26.15
N PRO A 24 7.16 4.00 26.44
CA PRO A 24 6.56 5.13 25.78
C PRO A 24 6.72 4.96 24.26
N PRO A 25 5.64 5.15 23.48
CA PRO A 25 5.71 4.98 22.04
C PRO A 25 6.80 5.90 21.48
N PRO A 26 7.58 5.44 20.48
CA PRO A 26 8.60 6.26 19.87
C PRO A 26 8.00 7.59 19.41
N ALA A 27 8.75 8.68 19.59
CA ALA A 27 8.31 10.00 19.19
C ALA A 27 7.86 9.97 17.72
N PRO A 28 6.69 10.55 17.37
CA PRO A 28 6.22 10.57 15.99
C PRO A 28 7.27 11.22 15.09
N ALA A 29 7.52 10.60 13.93
CA ALA A 29 8.39 11.16 12.92
C ALA A 29 7.79 12.46 12.36
N ASP A 30 8.66 13.42 12.05
CA ASP A 30 8.26 14.64 11.33
C ASP A 30 7.70 14.25 9.94
N PRO A 31 6.45 14.63 9.59
CA PRO A 31 5.84 14.36 8.28
C PRO A 31 6.65 14.87 7.08
N LEU A 32 7.60 15.78 7.27
CA LEU A 32 8.43 16.36 6.21
C LEU A 32 9.83 15.72 6.10
N ALA A 33 10.28 14.94 7.07
CA ALA A 33 11.69 14.51 7.15
C ALA A 33 12.05 13.28 6.31
N HIS A 34 11.08 12.41 5.97
CA HIS A 34 11.35 11.10 5.35
C HIS A 34 10.55 10.88 4.06
N PRO A 35 11.06 10.06 3.11
CA PRO A 35 10.37 9.81 1.84
C PRO A 35 9.11 8.96 2.00
N ALA A 36 9.04 8.13 3.05
CA ALA A 36 7.87 7.31 3.35
C ALA A 36 7.75 7.01 4.85
N TYR A 37 6.54 6.64 5.25
CA TYR A 37 6.16 6.37 6.63
C TYR A 37 5.26 5.13 6.70
N VAL A 38 5.15 4.58 7.90
CA VAL A 38 4.13 3.62 8.32
C VAL A 38 3.32 4.28 9.42
N TRP A 39 2.00 4.26 9.32
CA TRP A 39 1.11 4.64 10.41
C TRP A 39 1.01 3.49 11.39
N ARG A 40 1.39 3.70 12.65
CA ARG A 40 1.32 2.67 13.69
C ARG A 40 1.09 3.28 15.05
N ASP A 41 0.18 2.67 15.81
CA ASP A 41 -0.12 3.04 17.20
C ASP A 41 -0.42 4.54 17.38
N GLY A 42 -1.17 5.13 16.44
CA GLY A 42 -1.51 6.55 16.46
C GLY A 42 -0.36 7.53 16.14
N ALA A 43 0.75 7.05 15.56
CA ALA A 43 1.92 7.84 15.23
C ALA A 43 2.47 7.54 13.82
N LEU A 44 3.13 8.55 13.23
CA LEU A 44 3.95 8.37 12.03
C LEU A 44 5.29 7.77 12.41
N VAL A 45 5.66 6.67 11.77
CA VAL A 45 6.96 6.02 11.92
C VAL A 45 7.67 6.05 10.58
N ALA A 46 8.92 6.51 10.54
CA ALA A 46 9.71 6.51 9.30
C ALA A 46 9.85 5.09 8.73
N ALA A 47 9.57 4.94 7.44
CA ALA A 47 9.75 3.65 6.77
C ALA A 47 11.25 3.33 6.65
N ARG A 48 11.64 2.11 7.01
CA ARG A 48 13.02 1.66 6.90
C ARG A 48 13.38 1.48 5.42
N ALA A 49 14.43 2.16 4.97
CA ALA A 49 15.01 2.00 3.64
C ALA A 49 13.97 2.01 2.49
N PHE A 50 13.19 3.08 2.38
CA PHE A 50 12.24 3.25 1.28
C PHE A 50 12.99 3.44 -0.06
N ALA A 51 13.21 2.34 -0.76
CA ALA A 51 13.87 2.27 -2.06
C ALA A 51 12.95 1.53 -3.05
N PRO A 52 11.94 2.20 -3.61
CA PRO A 52 11.00 1.56 -4.53
C PRO A 52 11.67 1.18 -5.85
N LEU A 53 11.11 0.17 -6.52
CA LEU A 53 11.52 -0.23 -7.85
C LEU A 53 11.33 0.93 -8.85
N PRO A 54 12.28 1.17 -9.75
CA PRO A 54 12.09 2.05 -10.90
C PRO A 54 10.85 1.69 -11.74
N LEU A 55 10.15 2.71 -12.26
CA LEU A 55 8.90 2.55 -13.03
C LEU A 55 9.10 1.77 -14.35
N ASP A 56 10.28 1.86 -14.95
CA ASP A 56 10.64 1.16 -16.19
C ASP A 56 10.73 -0.36 -16.01
N LEU A 57 11.03 -0.85 -14.81
CA LEU A 57 11.05 -2.28 -14.49
C LEU A 57 9.66 -2.93 -14.36
N LEU A 58 8.59 -2.13 -14.30
CA LEU A 58 7.22 -2.65 -14.16
C LEU A 58 6.60 -2.94 -15.54
N SER A 59 6.84 -4.09 -16.16
CA SER A 59 6.32 -4.36 -17.51
C SER A 59 4.80 -4.64 -17.57
N GLY A 60 4.17 -4.32 -18.71
CA GLY A 60 2.78 -4.71 -19.01
C GLY A 60 1.70 -3.91 -18.29
N VAL A 61 2.06 -2.77 -17.67
CA VAL A 61 1.15 -1.91 -16.91
C VAL A 61 1.29 -0.43 -17.29
N ASP A 62 1.67 -0.14 -18.53
CA ASP A 62 2.06 1.22 -18.95
C ASP A 62 0.90 2.22 -18.90
N ALA A 63 -0.32 1.81 -19.23
CA ALA A 63 -1.51 2.66 -19.08
C ALA A 63 -1.78 2.99 -17.60
N GLN A 64 -1.65 2.00 -16.70
CA GLN A 64 -1.81 2.16 -15.26
C GLN A 64 -0.71 3.05 -14.69
N LYS A 65 0.55 2.93 -15.14
CA LYS A 65 1.65 3.83 -14.77
C LYS A 65 1.32 5.27 -15.15
N ALA A 66 0.97 5.51 -16.41
CA ALA A 66 0.72 6.85 -16.91
C ALA A 66 -0.41 7.52 -16.11
N ALA A 67 -1.51 6.81 -15.89
CA ALA A 67 -2.65 7.31 -15.11
C ALA A 67 -2.28 7.59 -13.64
N LEU A 68 -1.60 6.65 -12.97
CA LEU A 68 -1.25 6.78 -11.56
C LEU A 68 -0.24 7.91 -11.32
N VAL A 69 0.80 7.98 -12.15
CA VAL A 69 1.84 9.02 -12.06
C VAL A 69 1.25 10.39 -12.37
N ALA A 70 0.41 10.51 -13.40
CA ALA A 70 -0.26 11.78 -13.71
C ALA A 70 -1.14 12.25 -12.56
N ASN A 71 -1.93 11.35 -11.96
CA ASN A 71 -2.77 11.67 -10.81
C ASN A 71 -1.95 12.06 -9.57
N SER A 72 -0.87 11.32 -9.28
CA SER A 72 0.04 11.58 -8.17
C SER A 72 0.78 12.93 -8.35
N ARG A 73 1.17 13.27 -9.59
CA ARG A 73 1.81 14.55 -9.92
C ARG A 73 0.86 15.73 -9.69
N ARG A 74 -0.42 15.58 -10.04
CA ARG A 74 -1.44 16.60 -9.72
C ARG A 74 -1.51 16.86 -8.22
N LEU A 75 -1.55 15.80 -7.41
CA LEU A 75 -1.57 15.94 -5.96
C LEU A 75 -0.30 16.64 -5.44
N ALA A 76 0.87 16.25 -5.92
CA ALA A 76 2.14 16.86 -5.55
C ALA A 76 2.22 18.36 -5.91
N ALA A 77 1.54 18.78 -6.98
CA ALA A 77 1.43 20.18 -7.38
C ALA A 77 0.31 20.94 -6.63
N GLY A 78 -0.38 20.33 -5.66
CA GLY A 78 -1.51 20.94 -4.95
C GLY A 78 -2.80 21.01 -5.77
N HIS A 79 -2.88 20.32 -6.91
CA HIS A 79 -4.06 20.29 -7.76
C HIS A 79 -5.03 19.18 -7.34
N ALA A 80 -6.27 19.25 -7.87
CA ALA A 80 -7.25 18.18 -7.70
C ALA A 80 -6.73 16.84 -8.25
N ALA A 81 -6.81 15.81 -7.41
CA ALA A 81 -6.45 14.43 -7.72
C ALA A 81 -7.52 13.48 -7.18
N HIS A 82 -7.60 12.28 -7.75
CA HIS A 82 -8.53 11.25 -7.32
C HIS A 82 -7.92 10.34 -6.26
N ASP A 83 -8.79 9.80 -5.42
CA ASP A 83 -8.51 8.53 -4.74
C ASP A 83 -8.45 7.40 -5.75
N VAL A 84 -7.59 6.43 -5.50
CA VAL A 84 -7.27 5.39 -6.47
C VAL A 84 -7.56 4.01 -5.91
N LEU A 85 -8.31 3.22 -6.68
CA LEU A 85 -8.45 1.78 -6.47
C LEU A 85 -7.59 1.03 -7.49
N LEU A 86 -6.63 0.26 -7.01
CA LEU A 86 -5.86 -0.68 -7.83
C LEU A 86 -6.37 -2.09 -7.56
N TRP A 87 -7.02 -2.70 -8.54
CA TRP A 87 -7.62 -4.02 -8.36
C TRP A 87 -7.17 -5.01 -9.41
N GLY A 88 -7.20 -6.30 -9.08
CA GLY A 88 -6.84 -7.32 -10.07
C GLY A 88 -6.09 -8.51 -9.52
N ALA A 89 -5.29 -9.13 -10.40
CA ALA A 89 -4.51 -10.32 -10.11
C ALA A 89 -3.48 -10.08 -8.98
N ARG A 90 -3.24 -11.14 -8.18
CA ARG A 90 -2.19 -11.14 -7.15
C ARG A 90 -0.82 -11.15 -7.83
N GLY A 91 0.13 -10.39 -7.29
CA GLY A 91 1.49 -10.33 -7.84
C GLY A 91 1.65 -9.54 -9.15
N ALA A 92 0.58 -8.88 -9.64
CA ALA A 92 0.62 -8.08 -10.87
C ALA A 92 1.28 -6.69 -10.73
N GLY A 93 1.87 -6.39 -9.57
CA GLY A 93 2.61 -5.13 -9.37
C GLY A 93 1.80 -3.95 -8.85
N LYS A 94 0.58 -4.14 -8.32
CA LYS A 94 -0.26 -3.05 -7.76
C LYS A 94 0.47 -2.20 -6.71
N SER A 95 0.94 -2.84 -5.63
CA SER A 95 1.67 -2.19 -4.54
C SER A 95 3.01 -1.63 -5.00
N ALA A 96 3.70 -2.37 -5.89
CA ALA A 96 4.96 -1.92 -6.48
C ALA A 96 4.76 -0.65 -7.31
N LEU A 97 3.66 -0.54 -8.07
CA LEU A 97 3.36 0.63 -8.87
C LEU A 97 3.12 1.89 -8.03
N VAL A 98 2.39 1.76 -6.90
CA VAL A 98 2.19 2.89 -5.99
C VAL A 98 3.53 3.39 -5.44
N LYS A 99 4.34 2.46 -4.91
CA LYS A 99 5.67 2.78 -4.34
C LYS A 99 6.60 3.39 -5.41
N ALA A 100 6.63 2.82 -6.61
CA ALA A 100 7.41 3.31 -7.75
C ALA A 100 6.97 4.69 -8.23
N SER A 101 5.67 4.98 -8.25
CA SER A 101 5.14 6.29 -8.66
C SER A 101 5.56 7.40 -7.69
N VAL A 102 5.54 7.13 -6.38
CA VAL A 102 6.05 8.05 -5.37
C VAL A 102 7.56 8.25 -5.54
N GLY A 103 8.33 7.17 -5.67
CA GLY A 103 9.78 7.26 -5.85
C GLY A 103 10.20 8.03 -7.09
N ALA A 104 9.50 7.84 -8.21
CA ALA A 104 9.77 8.57 -9.45
C ALA A 104 9.52 10.08 -9.27
N LEU A 105 8.39 10.47 -8.68
CA LEU A 105 8.09 11.89 -8.42
C LEU A 105 9.05 12.53 -7.42
N GLN A 106 9.50 11.78 -6.41
CA GLN A 106 10.57 12.23 -5.50
C GLN A 106 11.88 12.46 -6.25
N GLY A 107 12.24 11.58 -7.20
CA GLY A 107 13.37 11.76 -8.10
C GLY A 107 13.25 12.97 -9.02
N GLU A 108 12.03 13.37 -9.38
CA GLU A 108 11.71 14.61 -10.10
C GLU A 108 11.74 15.87 -9.19
N GLY A 109 11.94 15.71 -7.88
CA GLY A 109 11.96 16.80 -6.90
C GLY A 109 10.57 17.18 -6.33
N SER A 110 9.53 16.39 -6.59
CA SER A 110 8.20 16.64 -6.05
C SER A 110 8.14 16.43 -4.54
N ALA A 111 7.51 17.36 -3.82
CA ALA A 111 7.24 17.24 -2.39
C ALA A 111 6.08 16.26 -2.13
N ILE A 112 6.37 14.96 -2.18
CA ILE A 112 5.40 13.88 -1.95
C ILE A 112 5.95 12.81 -1.01
N ALA A 113 5.08 12.20 -0.20
CA ALA A 113 5.40 11.07 0.67
C ALA A 113 4.39 9.94 0.51
N LEU A 114 4.85 8.71 0.78
CA LEU A 114 3.99 7.56 0.99
C LEU A 114 3.75 7.38 2.50
N ILE A 115 2.52 7.12 2.92
CA ILE A 115 2.20 6.65 4.27
C ILE A 115 1.48 5.32 4.13
N GLU A 116 2.12 4.23 4.54
CA GLU A 116 1.49 2.91 4.58
C GLU A 116 0.56 2.84 5.81
N VAL A 117 -0.70 2.47 5.59
CA VAL A 117 -1.73 2.37 6.63
C VAL A 117 -2.32 0.97 6.57
N ALA A 118 -2.32 0.28 7.70
CA ALA A 118 -2.91 -1.05 7.78
C ALA A 118 -4.45 -0.96 7.72
N GLY A 119 -5.12 -1.98 7.16
CA GLY A 119 -6.57 -1.95 6.96
C GLY A 119 -7.36 -1.84 8.28
N GLU A 120 -6.83 -2.41 9.34
CA GLU A 120 -7.37 -2.34 10.71
C GLU A 120 -7.27 -0.94 11.34
N GLN A 121 -6.40 -0.08 10.81
CA GLN A 121 -6.17 1.29 11.30
C GLN A 121 -6.95 2.35 10.52
N LEU A 122 -7.87 1.94 9.63
CA LEU A 122 -8.70 2.89 8.86
C LEU A 122 -9.51 3.85 9.74
N ALA A 123 -9.89 3.42 10.95
CA ALA A 123 -10.60 4.27 11.91
C ALA A 123 -9.72 5.40 12.48
N GLU A 124 -8.39 5.29 12.38
CA GLU A 124 -7.44 6.30 12.87
C GLU A 124 -7.09 7.35 11.81
N LEU A 125 -7.57 7.21 10.58
CA LEU A 125 -7.29 8.14 9.48
C LEU A 125 -7.64 9.61 9.78
N PRO A 126 -8.75 9.94 10.48
CA PRO A 126 -9.01 11.33 10.88
C PRO A 126 -7.86 11.96 11.68
N ARG A 127 -7.29 11.22 12.64
CA ARG A 127 -6.13 11.68 13.42
C ARG A 127 -4.89 11.86 12.54
N LEU A 128 -4.66 10.95 11.60
CA LEU A 128 -3.56 11.12 10.65
C LEU A 128 -3.77 12.36 9.77
N PHE A 129 -4.99 12.64 9.34
CA PHE A 129 -5.32 13.84 8.58
C PHE A 129 -5.00 15.12 9.34
N GLU A 130 -5.31 15.20 10.63
CA GLU A 130 -4.94 16.36 11.48
C GLU A 130 -3.43 16.61 11.49
N ILE A 131 -2.62 15.54 11.53
CA ILE A 131 -1.15 15.63 11.59
C ILE A 131 -0.55 16.19 10.29
N ILE A 132 -1.09 15.77 9.15
CA ILE A 132 -0.57 16.11 7.82
C ILE A 132 -1.26 17.31 7.18
N ALA A 133 -2.39 17.77 7.73
CA ALA A 133 -3.10 18.94 7.26
C ALA A 133 -2.22 20.21 7.32
N GLY A 134 -2.34 21.06 6.30
CA GLY A 134 -1.60 22.32 6.22
C GLY A 134 -0.09 22.20 5.96
N ARG A 135 0.44 20.97 5.80
CA ARG A 135 1.84 20.75 5.43
C ARG A 135 2.03 20.98 3.93
N ASP A 136 3.13 21.64 3.57
CA ASP A 136 3.54 21.89 2.17
C ASP A 136 4.18 20.62 1.56
N ARG A 137 3.39 19.55 1.52
CA ARG A 137 3.76 18.24 1.01
C ARG A 137 2.51 17.43 0.72
N ALA A 138 2.51 16.69 -0.39
CA ALA A 138 1.50 15.71 -0.71
C ALA A 138 1.73 14.37 0.01
N PHE A 139 0.65 13.70 0.37
CA PHE A 139 0.67 12.40 1.02
C PHE A 139 -0.25 11.41 0.30
N ILE A 140 0.35 10.31 -0.18
CA ILE A 140 -0.38 9.14 -0.63
C ILE A 140 -0.51 8.20 0.56
N LEU A 141 -1.74 8.01 1.04
CA LEU A 141 -2.08 7.07 2.08
C LEU A 141 -2.39 5.73 1.43
N PHE A 142 -1.47 4.79 1.57
CA PHE A 142 -1.48 3.52 0.89
C PHE A 142 -2.00 2.41 1.79
N ILE A 143 -3.09 1.78 1.36
CA ILE A 143 -3.73 0.66 2.06
C ILE A 143 -3.61 -0.57 1.16
N ASP A 144 -2.77 -1.53 1.57
CA ASP A 144 -2.47 -2.70 0.76
C ASP A 144 -3.39 -3.89 1.08
N ASP A 145 -3.70 -4.67 0.05
CA ASP A 145 -4.47 -5.92 0.06
C ASP A 145 -5.77 -5.86 0.88
N LEU A 146 -6.58 -4.84 0.64
CA LEU A 146 -7.84 -4.68 1.37
C LEU A 146 -8.80 -5.85 1.03
N GLY A 147 -9.11 -6.62 2.07
CA GLY A 147 -10.14 -7.64 2.09
C GLY A 147 -11.53 -7.05 2.28
N PHE A 148 -12.49 -7.45 1.45
CA PHE A 148 -13.91 -7.17 1.66
C PHE A 148 -14.60 -8.38 2.31
N GLU A 149 -14.06 -8.81 3.45
CA GLU A 149 -14.58 -9.93 4.24
C GLU A 149 -15.83 -9.51 5.04
N GLU A 150 -16.77 -10.43 5.20
CA GLU A 150 -17.96 -10.24 6.03
C GLU A 150 -17.57 -10.07 7.49
N GLY A 151 -18.12 -9.06 8.15
CA GLY A 151 -17.79 -8.67 9.53
C GLY A 151 -16.70 -7.60 9.66
N SER A 152 -15.95 -7.29 8.60
CA SER A 152 -14.96 -6.21 8.64
C SER A 152 -15.63 -4.82 8.61
N ALA A 153 -15.17 -3.90 9.46
CA ALA A 153 -15.60 -2.50 9.42
C ALA A 153 -14.95 -1.69 8.28
N ALA A 154 -13.86 -2.21 7.69
CA ALA A 154 -13.04 -1.50 6.71
C ALA A 154 -13.83 -0.98 5.49
N PRO A 155 -14.74 -1.74 4.85
CA PRO A 155 -15.47 -1.26 3.67
C PRO A 155 -16.41 -0.11 4.01
N ARG A 156 -17.06 -0.15 5.19
CA ARG A 156 -17.95 0.91 5.67
C ARG A 156 -17.19 2.18 6.00
N LEU A 157 -16.04 2.06 6.68
CA LEU A 157 -15.17 3.20 7.00
C LEU A 157 -14.65 3.86 5.72
N LEU A 158 -14.16 3.04 4.78
CA LEU A 158 -13.67 3.54 3.49
C LEU A 158 -14.77 4.23 2.68
N ARG A 159 -16.00 3.68 2.68
CA ARG A 159 -17.17 4.30 2.06
C ARG A 159 -17.42 5.70 2.61
N SER A 160 -17.44 5.85 3.93
CA SER A 160 -17.64 7.13 4.62
C SER A 160 -16.53 8.14 4.33
N LEU A 161 -15.27 7.68 4.25
CA LEU A 161 -14.13 8.54 3.93
C LEU A 161 -14.17 9.07 2.50
N LEU A 162 -14.65 8.27 1.54
CA LEU A 162 -14.76 8.65 0.13
C LEU A 162 -15.96 9.56 -0.15
N GLU A 163 -17.06 9.42 0.59
CA GLU A 163 -18.25 10.28 0.48
C GLU A 163 -18.03 11.69 1.07
N GLY A 164 -17.00 11.83 1.92
CA GLY A 164 -16.84 13.01 2.76
C GLY A 164 -17.65 12.86 4.04
N GLY A 165 -16.97 12.56 5.14
CA GLY A 165 -17.55 12.60 6.48
C GLY A 165 -17.72 14.04 6.98
N ALA A 166 -18.14 14.18 8.24
CA ALA A 166 -18.30 15.49 8.89
C ALA A 166 -16.99 16.29 8.98
N GLU A 167 -15.84 15.60 9.03
CA GLU A 167 -14.52 16.21 8.98
C GLU A 167 -13.96 16.21 7.56
N ALA A 168 -13.48 17.37 7.11
CA ALA A 168 -12.92 17.55 5.78
C ALA A 168 -11.53 16.90 5.71
N ARG A 169 -11.36 15.96 4.79
CA ARG A 169 -10.04 15.43 4.44
C ARG A 169 -9.16 16.54 3.85
N PRO A 170 -7.88 16.66 4.26
CA PRO A 170 -7.02 17.72 3.77
C PRO A 170 -6.70 17.54 2.28
N GLY A 171 -6.59 18.67 1.57
CA GLY A 171 -6.41 18.70 0.12
C GLY A 171 -5.15 17.96 -0.36
N ASN A 172 -4.12 17.91 0.48
CA ASN A 172 -2.83 17.26 0.22
C ASN A 172 -2.80 15.74 0.46
N ALA A 173 -3.93 15.10 0.80
CA ALA A 173 -3.99 13.66 1.09
C ALA A 173 -4.91 12.90 0.13
N ARG A 174 -4.46 11.76 -0.42
CA ARG A 174 -5.30 10.83 -1.20
C ARG A 174 -5.07 9.37 -0.82
N LEU A 175 -6.15 8.59 -0.88
CA LEU A 175 -6.20 7.17 -0.56
C LEU A 175 -5.89 6.35 -1.80
N TYR A 176 -4.88 5.48 -1.70
CA TYR A 176 -4.49 4.54 -2.74
C TYR A 176 -4.68 3.15 -2.16
N VAL A 177 -5.71 2.44 -2.63
CA VAL A 177 -6.13 1.17 -2.06
C VAL A 177 -5.86 0.06 -3.07
N THR A 178 -5.21 -1.03 -2.65
CA THR A 178 -5.15 -2.24 -3.48
C THR A 178 -6.18 -3.26 -3.03
N ALA A 179 -6.78 -3.96 -3.99
CA ALA A 179 -7.72 -5.03 -3.72
C ALA A 179 -7.49 -6.21 -4.68
N ASN A 180 -7.83 -7.41 -4.23
CA ASN A 180 -7.88 -8.58 -5.11
C ASN A 180 -9.20 -8.60 -5.88
N ARG A 181 -9.16 -9.01 -7.16
CA ARG A 181 -10.36 -9.07 -8.01
C ARG A 181 -11.51 -9.86 -7.37
N ARG A 182 -11.19 -10.97 -6.70
CA ARG A 182 -12.18 -11.80 -5.98
C ARG A 182 -12.89 -11.01 -4.87
N HIS A 183 -12.22 -10.06 -4.24
CA HIS A 183 -12.83 -9.28 -3.17
C HIS A 183 -13.85 -8.27 -3.71
N ILE A 184 -13.77 -7.91 -5.00
CA ILE A 184 -14.69 -6.96 -5.64
C ILE A 184 -15.82 -7.68 -6.38
N VAL A 185 -15.53 -8.78 -7.09
CA VAL A 185 -16.46 -9.39 -8.07
C VAL A 185 -16.78 -10.86 -7.75
N SER A 186 -16.69 -11.30 -6.49
CA SER A 186 -16.87 -12.73 -6.18
C SER A 186 -18.26 -13.24 -6.58
N ARG A 187 -18.32 -14.02 -7.66
CA ARG A 187 -19.37 -15.00 -7.93
C ARG A 187 -18.95 -16.31 -7.30
N SER A 188 -19.47 -16.63 -6.11
CA SER A 188 -19.56 -18.01 -5.68
C SER A 188 -21.01 -18.30 -5.37
N LEU A 189 -21.71 -18.82 -6.38
CA LEU A 189 -22.95 -19.58 -6.22
C LEU A 189 -22.57 -20.90 -5.56
N ALA A 190 -22.35 -20.88 -4.25
CA ALA A 190 -22.41 -22.08 -3.43
C ALA A 190 -23.47 -21.78 -2.37
N GLU A 191 -24.57 -22.50 -2.47
CA GLU A 191 -25.70 -22.46 -1.56
C GLU A 191 -25.21 -22.54 -0.11
N GLN A 192 -25.31 -21.43 0.60
CA GLN A 192 -25.35 -21.42 2.05
C GLN A 192 -26.61 -20.65 2.44
N ASP A 193 -27.38 -21.24 3.34
CA ASP A 193 -28.59 -20.72 3.96
C ASP A 193 -28.27 -19.51 4.87
N ASP A 194 -27.64 -18.47 4.33
CA ASP A 194 -27.43 -17.20 5.01
C ASP A 194 -28.56 -16.23 4.60
N PRO A 195 -29.22 -15.51 5.53
CA PRO A 195 -30.30 -14.57 5.23
C PRO A 195 -29.89 -13.35 4.38
N ILE A 196 -28.60 -13.20 4.04
CA ILE A 196 -28.09 -12.09 3.23
C ILE A 196 -28.04 -12.51 1.76
N ASN A 197 -28.76 -11.79 0.90
CA ASN A 197 -28.78 -12.06 -0.53
C ASN A 197 -27.39 -11.82 -1.16
N PRO A 198 -26.74 -12.84 -1.75
CA PRO A 198 -25.40 -12.71 -2.31
C PRO A 198 -25.25 -11.64 -3.39
N ARG A 199 -26.36 -11.24 -4.04
CA ARG A 199 -26.38 -10.15 -5.03
C ARG A 199 -26.15 -8.79 -4.38
N ASP A 200 -26.76 -8.55 -3.22
CA ASP A 200 -26.68 -7.27 -2.52
C ASP A 200 -25.24 -6.99 -2.04
N VAL A 201 -24.53 -8.03 -1.59
CA VAL A 201 -23.12 -7.94 -1.18
C VAL A 201 -22.19 -7.59 -2.36
N ILE A 202 -22.47 -8.12 -3.55
CA ILE A 202 -21.70 -7.80 -4.76
C ILE A 202 -21.96 -6.36 -5.20
N ASP A 203 -23.24 -5.95 -5.22
CA ASP A 203 -23.63 -4.60 -5.60
C ASP A 203 -23.04 -3.56 -4.64
N ASP A 204 -22.98 -3.85 -3.33
CA ASP A 204 -22.35 -2.97 -2.33
C ASP A 204 -20.83 -2.81 -2.54
N LYS A 205 -20.15 -3.87 -2.99
CA LYS A 205 -18.71 -3.87 -3.28
C LYS A 205 -18.41 -3.10 -4.57
N LEU A 206 -19.26 -3.25 -5.59
CA LEU A 206 -19.20 -2.46 -6.81
C LEU A 206 -19.47 -0.98 -6.53
N ALA A 207 -20.50 -0.68 -5.74
CA ALA A 207 -20.84 0.68 -5.33
C ALA A 207 -19.72 1.38 -4.54
N LEU A 208 -18.91 0.63 -3.78
CA LEU A 208 -17.71 1.16 -3.15
C LEU A 208 -16.59 1.41 -4.16
N ALA A 209 -16.38 0.50 -5.10
CA ALA A 209 -15.37 0.65 -6.15
C ALA A 209 -15.65 1.88 -7.04
N ASP A 210 -16.92 2.16 -7.35
CA ASP A 210 -17.35 3.30 -8.19
C ASP A 210 -17.10 4.67 -7.54
N ARG A 211 -16.82 4.72 -6.24
CA ARG A 211 -16.51 5.96 -5.52
C ARG A 211 -15.07 6.42 -5.68
N PHE A 212 -14.20 5.53 -6.17
CA PHE A 212 -12.85 5.91 -6.53
C PHE A 212 -12.86 6.64 -7.86
N GLY A 213 -12.42 7.89 -7.86
CA GLY A 213 -12.33 8.69 -9.08
C GLY A 213 -11.32 8.15 -10.11
N LEU A 214 -10.42 7.25 -9.70
CA LEU A 214 -9.57 6.49 -10.60
C LEU A 214 -9.53 5.00 -10.20
N SER A 215 -9.96 4.13 -11.10
CA SER A 215 -9.94 2.67 -10.91
C SER A 215 -9.04 2.02 -11.95
N LEU A 216 -7.99 1.31 -11.49
CA LEU A 216 -6.96 0.70 -12.32
C LEU A 216 -7.02 -0.82 -12.21
N GLY A 217 -7.39 -1.48 -13.30
CA GLY A 217 -7.44 -2.93 -13.41
C GLY A 217 -6.08 -3.55 -13.76
N PHE A 218 -5.72 -4.63 -13.07
CA PHE A 218 -4.51 -5.42 -13.28
C PHE A 218 -4.88 -6.85 -13.65
N HIS A 219 -4.46 -7.28 -14.83
CA HIS A 219 -4.83 -8.59 -15.38
C HIS A 219 -3.73 -9.63 -15.16
N VAL A 220 -4.06 -10.89 -15.45
CA VAL A 220 -3.08 -11.97 -15.41
C VAL A 220 -2.05 -11.73 -16.50
N CYS A 221 -0.78 -11.93 -16.16
CA CYS A 221 0.35 -11.75 -17.06
C CYS A 221 0.40 -12.87 -18.10
N ASP A 222 0.52 -12.53 -19.37
CA ASP A 222 0.84 -13.50 -20.41
C ASP A 222 2.33 -13.90 -20.36
N GLN A 223 2.71 -14.90 -21.15
CA GLN A 223 4.09 -15.39 -21.18
C GLN A 223 5.08 -14.35 -21.73
N PRO A 224 4.82 -13.67 -22.87
CA PRO A 224 5.73 -12.64 -23.36
C PRO A 224 5.98 -11.54 -22.33
N THR A 225 4.93 -11.05 -21.65
CA THR A 225 5.06 -10.03 -20.61
C THR A 225 5.87 -10.56 -19.42
N TYR A 226 5.68 -11.82 -19.02
CA TYR A 226 6.45 -12.44 -17.95
C TYR A 226 7.94 -12.53 -18.28
N VAL A 227 8.28 -12.96 -19.49
CA VAL A 227 9.67 -13.02 -19.97
C VAL A 227 10.27 -11.61 -20.02
N ALA A 228 9.52 -10.62 -20.50
CA ALA A 228 9.95 -9.22 -20.50
C ALA A 228 10.26 -8.67 -19.09
N MET A 229 9.48 -9.05 -18.07
CA MET A 229 9.77 -8.69 -16.68
C MET A 229 11.10 -9.29 -16.22
N VAL A 230 11.31 -10.59 -16.46
CA VAL A 230 12.56 -11.29 -16.11
C VAL A 230 13.74 -10.64 -16.83
N ALA A 231 13.60 -10.37 -18.13
CA ALA A 231 14.62 -9.71 -18.93
C ALA A 231 15.00 -8.33 -18.38
N GLY A 232 14.00 -7.52 -18.00
CA GLY A 232 14.22 -6.20 -17.41
C GLY A 232 15.02 -6.26 -16.10
N TYR A 233 14.63 -7.16 -15.19
CA TYR A 233 15.36 -7.36 -13.94
C TYR A 233 16.77 -7.91 -14.17
N ALA A 234 16.89 -8.92 -15.03
CA ALA A 234 18.16 -9.57 -15.33
C ALA A 234 19.15 -8.58 -15.97
N ALA A 235 18.70 -7.77 -16.92
CA ALA A 235 19.51 -6.72 -17.52
C ALA A 235 19.99 -5.69 -16.49
N ARG A 236 19.08 -5.24 -15.60
CA ARG A 236 19.41 -4.25 -14.55
C ARG A 236 20.46 -4.75 -13.55
N LEU A 237 20.50 -6.06 -13.31
CA LEU A 237 21.40 -6.73 -12.36
C LEU A 237 22.62 -7.37 -13.03
N GLY A 238 22.70 -7.31 -14.37
CA GLY A 238 23.73 -8.00 -15.15
C GLY A 238 23.71 -9.51 -14.94
N LEU A 239 22.53 -10.12 -14.91
CA LEU A 239 22.32 -11.55 -14.79
C LEU A 239 22.03 -12.13 -16.19
N PRO A 240 22.79 -13.12 -16.67
CA PRO A 240 22.34 -13.93 -17.79
C PRO A 240 21.15 -14.79 -17.35
N PHE A 241 20.18 -14.98 -18.23
CA PHE A 241 19.06 -15.89 -17.99
C PHE A 241 18.67 -16.61 -19.29
N ASP A 242 18.07 -17.79 -19.14
CA ASP A 242 17.46 -18.54 -20.22
C ASP A 242 15.93 -18.37 -20.13
N GLU A 243 15.30 -17.93 -21.22
CA GLU A 243 13.85 -17.76 -21.29
C GLU A 243 13.11 -19.07 -21.02
N HIS A 244 13.62 -20.21 -21.50
CA HIS A 244 13.00 -21.52 -21.30
C HIS A 244 13.02 -21.93 -19.82
N GLU A 245 14.13 -21.66 -19.13
CA GLU A 245 14.23 -21.90 -17.70
C GLU A 245 13.26 -21.00 -16.92
N ALA A 246 13.21 -19.70 -17.27
CA ALA A 246 12.29 -18.76 -16.64
C ALA A 246 10.82 -19.19 -16.81
N ILE A 247 10.44 -19.66 -18.00
CA ILE A 247 9.10 -20.18 -18.30
C ILE A 247 8.83 -21.47 -17.50
N GLY A 248 9.82 -22.36 -17.40
CA GLY A 248 9.77 -23.57 -16.59
C GLY A 248 9.51 -23.25 -15.12
N TRP A 249 10.21 -22.25 -14.58
CA TRP A 249 10.01 -21.76 -13.21
C TRP A 249 8.57 -21.27 -12.97
N ALA A 250 8.03 -20.44 -13.87
CA ALA A 250 6.66 -19.96 -13.74
C ALA A 250 5.62 -21.09 -13.79
N THR A 251 5.86 -22.09 -14.64
CA THR A 251 5.01 -23.28 -14.75
C THR A 251 5.00 -24.08 -13.44
N GLN A 252 6.18 -24.32 -12.85
CA GLN A 252 6.30 -25.01 -11.55
C GLN A 252 5.61 -24.24 -10.41
N ARG A 253 5.68 -22.91 -10.44
CA ARG A 253 4.99 -22.02 -9.47
C ARG A 253 3.49 -21.88 -9.74
N GLY A 254 2.98 -22.43 -10.84
CA GLY A 254 1.56 -22.40 -11.21
C GLY A 254 1.01 -21.02 -11.54
N SER A 255 1.87 -20.00 -11.76
CA SER A 255 1.42 -18.65 -12.10
C SER A 255 2.49 -17.82 -12.79
N ARG A 256 2.06 -16.85 -13.60
CA ARG A 256 2.90 -15.82 -14.21
C ARG A 256 2.56 -14.48 -13.57
N SER A 257 3.53 -13.87 -12.91
CA SER A 257 3.36 -12.57 -12.25
C SER A 257 4.71 -11.90 -12.01
N GLY A 258 4.72 -10.59 -11.78
CA GLY A 258 5.95 -9.86 -11.43
C GLY A 258 6.60 -10.41 -10.15
N ARG A 259 5.80 -10.90 -9.19
CA ARG A 259 6.33 -11.59 -7.99
C ARG A 259 7.10 -12.86 -8.36
N VAL A 260 6.55 -13.69 -9.24
CA VAL A 260 7.20 -14.94 -9.68
C VAL A 260 8.46 -14.64 -10.50
N ALA A 261 8.40 -13.60 -11.35
CA ALA A 261 9.57 -13.12 -12.09
C ALA A 261 10.69 -12.66 -11.15
N TRP A 262 10.37 -11.87 -10.12
CA TRP A 262 11.34 -11.45 -9.11
C TRP A 262 11.92 -12.64 -8.34
N GLN A 263 11.10 -13.63 -7.97
CA GLN A 263 11.59 -14.85 -7.30
C GLN A 263 12.57 -15.64 -8.16
N TYR A 264 12.33 -15.74 -9.48
CA TYR A 264 13.29 -16.35 -10.40
C TYR A 264 14.58 -15.55 -10.48
N VAL A 265 14.51 -14.22 -10.52
CA VAL A 265 15.68 -13.33 -10.52
C VAL A 265 16.50 -13.47 -9.23
N VAL A 266 15.83 -13.59 -8.08
CA VAL A 266 16.49 -13.86 -6.79
C VAL A 266 17.23 -15.19 -6.83
N GLU A 267 16.62 -16.24 -7.38
CA GLU A 267 17.25 -17.54 -7.58
C GLU A 267 18.50 -17.43 -8.46
N LEU A 268 18.40 -16.72 -9.59
CA LEU A 268 19.54 -16.47 -10.48
C LEU A 268 20.67 -15.70 -9.79
N ALA A 269 20.34 -14.61 -9.09
CA ALA A 269 21.32 -13.83 -8.35
C ALA A 269 22.03 -14.67 -7.28
N GLY A 270 21.27 -15.50 -6.55
CA GLY A 270 21.79 -16.42 -5.54
C GLY A 270 22.77 -17.44 -6.12
N ARG A 271 22.45 -18.08 -7.26
CA ARG A 271 23.35 -19.00 -7.97
C ARG A 271 24.65 -18.35 -8.42
N MET A 272 24.63 -17.04 -8.66
CA MET A 272 25.80 -16.26 -9.05
C MET A 272 26.53 -15.59 -7.88
N GLY A 273 26.09 -15.80 -6.64
CA GLY A 273 26.69 -15.17 -5.46
C GLY A 273 26.52 -13.64 -5.40
N LYS A 274 25.50 -13.08 -6.07
CA LYS A 274 25.22 -11.63 -6.03
C LYS A 274 24.24 -11.30 -4.91
N ALA A 275 24.55 -10.24 -4.17
CA ALA A 275 23.60 -9.59 -3.26
C ALA A 275 22.62 -8.70 -4.03
N LEU A 276 21.40 -8.54 -3.49
CA LEU A 276 20.32 -7.71 -4.03
C LEU A 276 19.98 -6.56 -3.08
#